data_AF-A0A4R5J1C9-F1
#
_entry.id   AF-A0A4R5J1C9-F1
#
_cell.length_a   1.000
_cell.length_b   1.000
_cell.length_c   1.000
_cell.angle_alpha   90.00
_cell.angle_beta   90.00
_cell.angle_gamma   90.00
#
_symmetry.space_group_name_H-M   'P 1'
#
loop_
_entity.id
_entity.type
_entity.pdbx_description
1 polymer ?
#
loop_
_entity_poly.entity_id
_entity_poly.type
_entity_poly.pdbx_seq_one_letter_code
_entity_poly.pdbx_strand_id
1 'polypeptide(L)'
;MMLIDFYSRYPRWLFRTTDAKRPAFPGRNACRNTIGSEGQRVAERLMQRQPIDVAHFPKERFHELFDEWQSLVRQQAVQVEYDAWMDLRYVQGPASSVTLKRGRVVFDLVHGAVYEVRGKDGSGRIFRIQLANDFPYVSFRDPASGVDYPWVGSPDVFTQAELMTLRRMY
;
A
#
# COMPACT_ATOMS: atom_id res chain seq x y z
N MET A 1 -4.29 24.06 -17.16
CA MET A 1 -3.30 23.21 -16.48
C MET A 1 -3.60 23.25 -15.00
N MET A 2 -4.40 22.30 -14.48
CA MET A 2 -4.70 22.23 -13.06
C MET A 2 -3.60 21.41 -12.38
N LEU A 3 -2.71 22.09 -11.65
CA LEU A 3 -1.86 21.46 -10.63
C LEU A 3 -2.78 21.04 -9.50
N ILE A 4 -3.34 19.84 -9.63
CA ILE A 4 -4.03 19.16 -8.55
C ILE A 4 -2.94 18.79 -7.56
N ASP A 5 -2.83 19.58 -6.49
CA ASP A 5 -1.91 19.27 -5.40
C ASP A 5 -2.41 17.98 -4.72
N PHE A 6 -1.68 16.88 -4.95
CA PHE A 6 -2.02 15.53 -4.51
C PHE A 6 -2.37 15.51 -3.01
N TYR A 7 -1.70 16.33 -2.19
CA TYR A 7 -1.92 16.39 -0.74
C TYR A 7 -3.18 17.15 -0.31
N SER A 8 -3.78 17.96 -1.18
CA SER A 8 -4.98 18.75 -0.86
C SER A 8 -6.30 17.96 -1.00
N ARG A 9 -6.26 16.80 -1.68
CA ARG A 9 -7.43 15.93 -1.90
C ARG A 9 -7.72 14.96 -0.76
N TYR A 10 -6.77 14.74 0.13
CA TYR A 10 -6.88 13.71 1.16
C TYR A 10 -7.16 14.36 2.51
N PRO A 11 -8.34 14.09 3.11
CA PRO A 11 -8.67 14.59 4.43
C PRO A 11 -7.53 14.33 5.42
N ARG A 12 -7.18 15.34 6.22
CA ARG A 12 -6.05 15.25 7.19
C ARG A 12 -6.17 14.07 8.16
N TRP A 13 -7.38 13.54 8.35
CA TRP A 13 -7.65 12.39 9.19
C TRP A 13 -7.08 11.07 8.62
N LEU A 14 -6.88 10.93 7.30
CA LEU A 14 -6.12 9.82 6.70
C LEU A 14 -4.68 9.70 7.27
N PHE A 15 -4.15 10.82 7.79
CA PHE A 15 -2.82 10.92 8.36
C PHE A 15 -2.80 11.07 9.88
N ARG A 16 -3.97 11.19 10.53
CA ARG A 16 -4.14 11.22 12.00
C ARG A 16 -5.57 10.87 12.39
N THR A 17 -5.81 9.81 13.15
CA THR A 17 -7.10 9.65 13.84
C THR A 17 -6.98 9.07 15.24
N THR A 18 -7.21 9.94 16.22
CA THR A 18 -7.73 9.59 17.54
C THR A 18 -9.12 8.95 17.44
N ASP A 19 -9.29 7.89 18.22
CA ASP A 19 -10.51 7.27 18.77
C ASP A 19 -11.68 6.89 17.86
N ALA A 20 -11.68 5.62 17.45
CA ALA A 20 -12.90 4.81 17.36
C ALA A 20 -12.62 3.42 17.97
N LYS A 21 -13.55 2.93 18.82
CA LYS A 21 -13.50 1.58 19.40
C LYS A 21 -13.42 0.54 18.27
N ARG A 22 -12.31 -0.21 18.21
CA ARG A 22 -11.99 -1.10 17.09
C ARG A 22 -12.58 -2.50 17.23
N PRO A 23 -12.97 -3.13 16.11
CA PRO A 23 -13.04 -4.58 16.01
C PRO A 23 -11.63 -5.18 16.06
N ALA A 24 -11.46 -6.27 16.81
CA ALA A 24 -10.21 -7.04 16.82
C ALA A 24 -10.20 -7.99 15.62
N PHE A 25 -9.46 -7.64 14.56
CA PHE A 25 -9.26 -8.55 13.43
C PHE A 25 -8.08 -9.49 13.68
N PRO A 26 -8.14 -10.77 13.28
CA PRO A 26 -6.98 -11.66 13.23
C PRO A 26 -6.03 -11.26 12.08
N GLY A 27 -4.72 -11.48 12.23
CA GLY A 27 -3.75 -11.14 11.18
C GLY A 27 -2.33 -11.64 11.46
N ARG A 28 -1.50 -11.70 10.43
CA ARG A 28 -0.10 -12.18 10.49
C ARG A 28 0.88 -11.03 10.23
N ASN A 29 1.97 -10.97 10.99
CA ASN A 29 3.02 -9.98 10.80
C ASN A 29 3.65 -10.10 9.41
N ALA A 30 3.72 -8.99 8.68
CA ALA A 30 4.27 -8.95 7.32
C ALA A 30 5.71 -8.36 7.26
N CYS A 31 6.29 -8.04 8.43
CA CYS A 31 7.62 -7.46 8.53
C CYS A 31 8.68 -8.47 8.95
N ARG A 32 9.88 -8.29 8.40
CA ARG A 32 11.11 -8.95 8.82
C ARG A 32 12.07 -7.89 9.37
N ASN A 33 12.50 -8.05 10.62
CA ASN A 33 13.58 -7.22 11.18
C ASN A 33 14.94 -7.78 10.72
N THR A 34 15.82 -6.89 10.29
CA THR A 34 17.20 -7.25 9.89
C THR A 34 18.15 -7.46 11.08
N ILE A 35 17.71 -7.13 12.30
CA ILE A 35 18.51 -7.23 13.53
C ILE A 35 18.23 -8.58 14.21
N GLY A 36 19.14 -9.54 14.04
CA GLY A 36 19.17 -10.81 14.79
C GLY A 36 19.19 -12.09 13.94
N SER A 37 20.14 -12.97 14.27
CA SER A 37 20.43 -14.33 13.78
C SER A 37 21.18 -14.47 12.43
N GLU A 38 22.51 -14.59 12.52
CA GLU A 38 23.40 -14.95 11.41
C GLU A 38 23.31 -16.45 11.02
N GLY A 39 22.65 -17.30 11.81
CA GLY A 39 22.68 -18.75 11.62
C GLY A 39 21.70 -19.35 10.60
N GLN A 40 20.73 -18.59 10.08
CA GLN A 40 19.60 -19.16 9.30
C GLN A 40 19.46 -18.60 7.88
N ARG A 41 20.45 -17.80 7.43
CA ARG A 41 20.29 -16.86 6.30
C ARG A 41 20.87 -17.32 4.96
N VAL A 42 21.42 -18.53 4.82
CA VAL A 42 22.10 -18.91 3.56
C VAL A 42 21.14 -19.53 2.53
N ALA A 43 20.12 -20.29 2.97
CA ALA A 43 19.20 -20.97 2.06
C ALA A 43 18.08 -20.05 1.49
N GLU A 44 17.56 -19.08 2.26
CA GLU A 44 16.54 -18.12 1.78
C GLU A 44 17.12 -17.02 0.87
N ARG A 45 18.43 -16.76 0.95
CA ARG A 45 19.12 -15.70 0.18
C ARG A 45 19.25 -15.98 -1.32
N LEU A 46 19.10 -17.23 -1.74
CA LEU A 46 19.31 -17.61 -3.15
C LEU A 46 18.06 -17.36 -4.03
N MET A 47 16.89 -17.06 -3.45
CA MET A 47 15.64 -16.87 -4.22
C MET A 47 14.89 -15.56 -3.91
N GLN A 48 15.32 -14.75 -2.93
CA GLN A 48 14.66 -13.49 -2.61
C GLN A 48 15.24 -12.36 -3.46
N ARG A 49 14.42 -11.79 -4.36
CA ARG A 49 14.70 -10.52 -5.03
C ARG A 49 15.12 -9.50 -3.96
N GLN A 50 16.18 -8.72 -4.22
CA GLN A 50 16.62 -7.69 -3.28
C GLN A 50 15.44 -6.75 -2.96
N PRO A 51 15.21 -6.42 -1.67
CA PRO A 51 14.15 -5.49 -1.31
C PRO A 51 14.30 -4.16 -2.02
N ILE A 52 13.23 -3.68 -2.64
CA ILE A 52 13.23 -2.37 -3.30
C ILE A 52 13.08 -1.30 -2.21
N ASP A 53 14.01 -0.34 -2.18
CA ASP A 53 13.88 0.79 -1.26
C ASP A 53 12.77 1.72 -1.74
N VAL A 54 11.77 1.97 -0.89
CA VAL A 54 10.64 2.86 -1.24
C VAL A 54 11.10 4.27 -1.59
N ALA A 55 12.27 4.71 -1.09
CA ALA A 55 12.85 6.01 -1.40
C ALA A 55 13.40 6.11 -2.84
N HIS A 56 13.62 4.98 -3.52
CA HIS A 56 14.18 4.95 -4.87
C HIS A 56 13.12 4.81 -5.97
N PHE A 57 11.83 4.82 -5.64
CA PHE A 57 10.80 4.79 -6.69
C PHE A 57 10.88 6.06 -7.56
N PRO A 58 11.00 5.91 -8.90
CA PRO A 58 10.93 7.05 -9.80
C PRO A 58 9.59 7.78 -9.67
N LYS A 59 9.59 9.10 -9.80
CA LYS A 59 8.39 9.94 -9.64
C LYS A 59 7.34 9.68 -10.73
N GLU A 60 7.78 9.19 -11.87
CA GLU A 60 6.95 8.86 -13.02
C GLU A 60 6.01 7.69 -12.71
N ARG A 61 6.44 6.76 -11.83
CA ARG A 61 5.66 5.57 -11.43
C ARG A 61 4.32 5.91 -10.79
N PHE A 62 4.20 7.10 -10.18
CA PHE A 62 2.99 7.54 -9.48
C PHE A 62 1.83 7.83 -10.44
N HIS A 63 2.13 8.14 -11.70
CA HIS A 63 1.14 8.52 -12.70
C HIS A 63 0.89 7.44 -13.75
N GLU A 64 1.72 6.38 -13.81
CA GLU A 64 1.61 5.33 -14.85
C GLU A 64 0.19 4.75 -15.01
N LEU A 65 -0.45 4.37 -13.90
CA LEU A 65 -1.81 3.82 -13.96
C LEU A 65 -2.85 4.88 -14.34
N PHE A 66 -2.62 6.13 -13.93
CA PHE A 66 -3.51 7.23 -14.31
C PHE A 66 -3.41 7.52 -15.81
N ASP A 67 -2.20 7.52 -16.37
CA ASP A 67 -1.95 7.69 -17.80
C ASP A 67 -2.51 6.52 -18.60
N GLU A 68 -2.36 5.28 -18.10
CA GLU A 68 -2.99 4.07 -18.68
C GLU A 68 -4.51 4.22 -18.74
N TRP A 69 -5.14 4.55 -17.61
CA TRP A 69 -6.58 4.79 -17.55
C TRP A 69 -7.02 5.90 -18.51
N GLN A 70 -6.31 7.02 -18.53
CA GLN A 70 -6.66 8.14 -19.40
C GLN A 70 -6.56 7.76 -20.89
N SER A 71 -5.56 6.95 -21.26
CA SER A 71 -5.44 6.40 -22.60
C SER A 71 -6.63 5.49 -22.95
N LEU A 72 -7.03 4.60 -22.04
CA LEU A 72 -8.17 3.69 -22.23
C LEU A 72 -9.49 4.43 -22.37
N VAL A 73 -9.70 5.51 -21.60
CA VAL A 73 -10.88 6.37 -21.72
C VAL A 73 -10.92 7.06 -23.08
N ARG A 74 -9.78 7.59 -23.56
CA ARG A 74 -9.69 8.21 -24.90
C ARG A 74 -10.00 7.22 -26.02
N GLN A 75 -9.65 5.95 -25.82
CA GLN A 75 -9.93 4.86 -26.75
C GLN A 75 -11.35 4.27 -26.58
N GLN A 76 -12.17 4.81 -25.68
CA GLN A 76 -13.51 4.31 -25.33
C GLN A 76 -13.53 2.85 -24.83
N ALA A 77 -12.36 2.32 -24.42
CA ALA A 77 -12.24 0.97 -23.88
C ALA A 77 -12.71 0.87 -22.43
N VAL A 78 -12.72 2.00 -21.71
CA VAL A 78 -13.19 2.13 -20.32
C VAL A 78 -14.08 3.37 -20.21
N GLN A 79 -15.20 3.22 -19.51
CA GLN A 79 -16.19 4.29 -19.27
C GLN A 79 -16.42 4.57 -17.78
N VAL A 80 -15.58 4.04 -16.90
CA VAL A 80 -15.67 4.25 -15.45
C VAL A 80 -14.62 5.26 -14.97
N GLU A 81 -14.90 5.87 -13.81
CA GLU A 81 -13.95 6.75 -13.13
C GLU A 81 -12.68 6.00 -12.70
N TYR A 82 -11.60 6.75 -12.45
CA TYR A 82 -10.29 6.18 -12.13
C TYR A 82 -10.31 5.24 -10.93
N ASP A 83 -10.94 5.63 -9.81
CA ASP A 83 -10.99 4.81 -8.61
C ASP A 83 -11.82 3.53 -8.82
N ALA A 84 -12.93 3.61 -9.56
CA ALA A 84 -13.72 2.44 -9.93
C ALA A 84 -12.94 1.50 -10.87
N TRP A 85 -12.15 2.04 -11.79
CA TRP A 85 -11.25 1.25 -12.63
C TRP A 85 -10.15 0.57 -11.80
N MET A 86 -9.59 1.27 -10.82
CA MET A 86 -8.63 0.70 -9.86
C MET A 86 -9.27 -0.38 -8.98
N ASP A 87 -10.54 -0.25 -8.59
CA ASP A 87 -11.26 -1.28 -7.85
C ASP A 87 -11.40 -2.57 -8.66
N LEU A 88 -11.70 -2.46 -9.95
CA LEU A 88 -11.74 -3.62 -10.85
C LEU A 88 -10.36 -4.29 -10.95
N ARG A 89 -9.30 -3.49 -11.10
CA ARG A 89 -7.92 -4.01 -11.13
C ARG A 89 -7.51 -4.69 -9.82
N TYR A 90 -7.99 -4.21 -8.68
CA TYR A 90 -7.70 -4.82 -7.37
C TYR A 90 -8.31 -6.22 -7.25
N VAL A 91 -9.49 -6.43 -7.83
CA VAL A 91 -10.18 -7.72 -7.81
C VAL A 91 -9.65 -8.68 -8.87
N GLN A 92 -9.33 -8.16 -10.07
CA GLN A 92 -9.01 -8.96 -11.25
C GLN A 92 -7.52 -9.07 -11.54
N GLY A 93 -6.69 -8.31 -10.82
CA GLY A 93 -5.27 -8.25 -11.06
C GLY A 93 -4.55 -9.57 -10.75
N PRO A 94 -3.40 -9.81 -11.40
CA PRO A 94 -2.66 -11.04 -11.19
C PRO A 94 -2.14 -11.12 -9.76
N ALA A 95 -2.21 -12.33 -9.18
CA ALA A 95 -1.59 -12.62 -7.91
C ALA A 95 -0.09 -12.32 -7.98
N SER A 96 0.33 -11.29 -7.24
CA SER A 96 1.69 -10.78 -7.24
C SER A 96 2.08 -10.33 -5.84
N SER A 97 3.39 -10.33 -5.57
CA SER A 97 3.94 -9.85 -4.31
C SER A 97 5.24 -9.11 -4.56
N VAL A 98 5.54 -8.15 -3.68
CA VAL A 98 6.76 -7.36 -3.72
C VAL A 98 7.34 -7.22 -2.31
N THR A 99 8.65 -7.40 -2.21
CA THR A 99 9.41 -7.14 -1.00
C THR A 99 9.98 -5.73 -1.06
N LEU A 100 9.59 -4.89 -0.12
CA LEU A 100 9.98 -3.49 -0.05
C LEU A 100 10.79 -3.23 1.22
N LYS A 101 11.53 -2.13 1.23
CA LYS A 101 12.33 -1.69 2.36
C LYS A 101 12.12 -0.19 2.62
N ARG A 102 11.86 0.17 3.88
CA ARG A 102 11.92 1.56 4.36
C ARG A 102 12.86 1.66 5.55
N GLY A 103 14.00 2.32 5.38
CA GLY A 103 15.02 2.41 6.42
C GLY A 103 15.53 1.02 6.80
N ARG A 104 15.25 0.56 8.03
CA ARG A 104 15.66 -0.78 8.51
C ARG A 104 14.58 -1.86 8.37
N VAL A 105 13.38 -1.48 7.98
CA VAL A 105 12.22 -2.37 7.91
C VAL A 105 12.10 -2.95 6.52
N VAL A 106 12.05 -4.27 6.43
CA VAL A 106 11.76 -5.02 5.21
C VAL A 106 10.38 -5.66 5.36
N PHE A 107 9.53 -5.51 4.36
CA PHE A 107 8.15 -5.95 4.43
C PHE A 107 7.62 -6.44 3.08
N ASP A 108 6.72 -7.41 3.14
CA ASP A 108 6.13 -8.05 1.96
C ASP A 108 4.69 -7.55 1.75
N LEU A 109 4.44 -7.01 0.56
CA LEU A 109 3.11 -6.62 0.11
C LEU A 109 2.59 -7.60 -0.94
N VAL A 110 1.30 -7.93 -0.85
CA VAL A 110 0.62 -8.85 -1.76
C VAL A 110 -0.54 -8.11 -2.42
N HIS A 111 -0.64 -8.20 -3.74
CA HIS A 111 -1.76 -7.67 -4.50
C HIS A 111 -3.08 -8.30 -4.02
N GLY A 112 -4.12 -7.49 -3.87
CA GLY A 112 -5.44 -7.98 -3.44
C GLY A 112 -5.55 -8.22 -1.94
N ALA A 113 -4.52 -7.91 -1.15
CA ALA A 113 -4.53 -8.14 0.29
C ALA A 113 -4.86 -6.86 1.08
N VAL A 114 -5.46 -7.06 2.26
CA VAL A 114 -5.77 -6.02 3.24
C VAL A 114 -4.76 -6.08 4.37
N TYR A 115 -4.34 -4.91 4.83
CA TYR A 115 -3.33 -4.72 5.87
C TYR A 115 -3.80 -3.72 6.91
N GLU A 116 -3.19 -3.81 8.09
CA GLU A 116 -3.31 -2.84 9.16
C GLU A 116 -1.90 -2.37 9.57
N VAL A 117 -1.74 -1.07 9.80
CA VAL A 117 -0.62 -0.49 10.54
C VAL A 117 -1.14 0.28 11.74
N ARG A 118 -0.30 0.45 12.76
CA ARG A 118 -0.57 1.24 13.95
C ARG A 118 0.32 2.47 14.00
N GLY A 119 -0.31 3.63 14.13
CA GLY A 119 0.32 4.91 14.41
C GLY A 119 0.88 4.99 15.83
N LYS A 120 1.61 6.06 16.12
CA LYS A 120 2.24 6.31 17.44
C LYS A 120 1.23 6.48 18.57
N ASP A 121 0.05 6.99 18.24
CA ASP A 121 -1.12 7.14 19.12
C ASP A 121 -1.89 5.82 19.31
N GLY A 122 -1.39 4.71 18.74
CA GLY A 122 -2.09 3.44 18.72
C GLY A 122 -3.25 3.40 17.73
N SER A 123 -3.51 4.49 16.98
CA SER A 123 -4.50 4.54 15.89
C SER A 123 -4.16 3.49 14.83
N GLY A 124 -5.16 2.79 14.30
CA GLY A 124 -4.98 1.66 13.39
C GLY A 124 -5.52 2.08 12.05
N ARG A 125 -4.69 2.04 11.03
CA ARG A 125 -5.08 2.38 9.66
C ARG A 125 -5.19 1.07 8.88
N ILE A 126 -6.40 0.76 8.44
CA ILE A 126 -6.68 -0.39 7.57
C ILE A 126 -6.57 0.10 6.13
N PHE A 127 -5.93 -0.68 5.28
CA PHE A 127 -5.78 -0.36 3.87
C PHE A 127 -5.67 -1.62 3.02
N ARG A 128 -6.14 -1.52 1.80
CA ARG A 128 -5.99 -2.54 0.75
C ARG A 128 -4.82 -2.19 -0.16
N ILE A 129 -4.17 -3.22 -0.69
CA ILE A 129 -3.02 -3.11 -1.58
C ILE A 129 -3.36 -3.60 -2.98
N GLN A 130 -3.03 -2.77 -3.96
CA GLN A 130 -2.91 -3.14 -5.36
C GLN A 130 -1.46 -2.95 -5.80
N LEU A 131 -0.92 -3.94 -6.51
CA LEU A 131 0.40 -3.82 -7.15
C LEU A 131 0.25 -3.61 -8.65
N ALA A 132 0.97 -2.62 -9.20
CA ALA A 132 1.26 -2.49 -10.62
C ALA A 132 2.73 -2.88 -10.83
N ASN A 133 2.95 -4.13 -11.25
CA ASN A 133 4.26 -4.77 -11.16
C ASN A 133 4.79 -4.79 -9.71
N ASP A 134 5.80 -3.98 -9.42
CA ASP A 134 6.43 -3.82 -8.12
C ASP A 134 5.99 -2.54 -7.39
N PHE A 135 5.21 -1.66 -8.03
CA PHE A 135 4.80 -0.40 -7.45
C PHE A 135 3.48 -0.55 -6.67
N PRO A 136 3.47 -0.22 -5.36
CA PRO A 136 2.29 -0.31 -4.52
C PRO A 136 1.36 0.91 -4.64
N TYR A 137 0.08 0.63 -4.87
CA TYR A 137 -1.04 1.54 -4.66
C TYR A 137 -1.81 1.10 -3.40
N VAL A 138 -2.20 2.06 -2.58
CA VAL A 138 -2.96 1.84 -1.35
C VAL A 138 -4.30 2.55 -1.42
N SER A 139 -5.32 1.93 -0.88
CA SER A 139 -6.60 2.59 -0.60
C SER A 139 -6.95 2.29 0.85
N PHE A 140 -7.18 3.35 1.62
CA PHE A 140 -7.52 3.21 3.03
C PHE A 140 -8.98 2.82 3.19
N ARG A 141 -9.29 2.11 4.27
CA ARG A 141 -10.64 1.76 4.66
C ARG A 141 -10.98 2.45 5.98
N ASP A 142 -12.13 3.10 6.03
CA ASP A 142 -12.68 3.58 7.30
C ASP A 142 -13.06 2.38 8.17
N PRO A 143 -12.45 2.21 9.36
CA PRO A 143 -12.82 1.11 10.25
C PRO A 143 -14.26 1.22 10.78
N ALA A 144 -14.86 2.42 10.80
CA ALA A 144 -16.21 2.64 11.32
C ALA A 144 -17.28 2.41 10.25
N SER A 145 -17.13 3.00 9.07
CA SER A 145 -18.12 2.87 7.98
C SER A 145 -17.84 1.74 7.00
N GLY A 146 -16.63 1.19 6.98
CA GLY A 146 -16.20 0.21 5.99
C GLY A 146 -15.96 0.78 4.59
N VAL A 147 -16.10 2.10 4.42
CA VAL A 147 -15.91 2.79 3.14
C VAL A 147 -14.43 2.76 2.74
N ASP A 148 -14.18 2.39 1.48
CA ASP A 148 -12.87 2.46 0.85
C ASP A 148 -12.65 3.85 0.23
N TYR A 149 -11.52 4.48 0.54
CA TYR A 149 -11.13 5.79 0.03
C TYR A 149 -10.40 5.68 -1.31
N PRO A 150 -10.23 6.80 -2.05
CA PRO A 150 -9.51 6.80 -3.31
C PRO A 150 -8.12 6.17 -3.24
N TRP A 151 -7.69 5.59 -4.35
CA TRP A 151 -6.39 4.97 -4.49
C TRP A 151 -5.28 6.02 -4.55
N VAL A 152 -4.19 5.75 -3.84
CA VAL A 152 -2.99 6.61 -3.81
C VAL A 152 -1.74 5.79 -4.02
N GLY A 153 -0.75 6.37 -4.71
CA GLY A 153 0.60 5.81 -4.74
C GLY A 153 1.16 5.74 -3.31
N SER A 154 1.69 4.59 -2.93
CA SER A 154 2.16 4.32 -1.56
C SER A 154 3.54 4.88 -1.16
N PRO A 155 4.44 5.37 -2.06
CA PRO A 155 5.69 5.93 -1.59
C PRO A 155 5.41 7.07 -0.61
N ASP A 156 6.05 6.98 0.55
CA ASP A 156 5.90 7.90 1.67
C ASP A 156 4.59 7.90 2.49
N VAL A 157 3.61 7.05 2.19
CA VAL A 157 2.33 7.02 2.94
C VAL A 157 2.47 6.50 4.39
N PHE A 158 3.47 5.64 4.64
CA PHE A 158 3.66 4.98 5.94
C PHE A 158 5.03 5.25 6.54
N THR A 159 5.08 5.82 7.74
CA THR A 159 6.35 5.99 8.46
C THR A 159 7.01 4.64 8.77
N GLN A 160 8.32 4.63 9.00
CA GLN A 160 9.03 3.42 9.40
C GLN A 160 8.44 2.79 10.68
N ALA A 161 7.99 3.61 11.63
CA ALA A 161 7.39 3.14 12.88
C ALA A 161 6.04 2.44 12.64
N GLU A 162 5.22 2.95 11.73
CA GLU A 162 3.96 2.31 11.36
C GLU A 162 4.21 0.98 10.66
N LEU A 163 5.18 0.94 9.74
CA LEU A 163 5.53 -0.29 9.03
C LEU A 163 6.01 -1.39 9.99
N MET A 164 6.70 -1.08 11.09
CA MET A 164 7.06 -2.09 12.11
C MET A 164 5.85 -2.87 12.67
N THR A 165 4.67 -2.28 12.61
CA THR A 165 3.42 -2.88 13.10
C THR A 165 2.56 -3.49 12.00
N LEU A 166 3.08 -3.50 10.75
CA LEU A 166 2.35 -3.96 9.58
C LEU A 166 1.92 -5.42 9.74
N ARG A 167 0.61 -5.61 9.61
CA ARG A 167 -0.05 -6.89 9.72
C ARG A 167 -0.97 -7.11 8.53
N ARG A 168 -0.85 -8.27 7.89
CA ARG A 168 -1.83 -8.72 6.90
C ARG A 168 -3.08 -9.22 7.60
N MET A 169 -4.25 -8.77 7.15
CA MET A 169 -5.56 -9.16 7.66
C MET A 169 -6.13 -10.34 6.83
N TYR A 170 -6.96 -11.16 7.46
CA TYR A 170 -7.65 -12.31 6.85
C TYR A 170 -9.15 -12.26 7.12
#